data_AF-A0A7C3HE12-F1
#
_entry.id   AF-A0A7C3HE12-F1
#
_cell.length_a   1.000
_cell.length_b   1.000
_cell.length_c   1.000
_cell.angle_alpha   90.00
_cell.angle_beta   90.00
_cell.angle_gamma   90.00
#
_symmetry.space_group_name_H-M   'P 1'
#
loop_
_entity.id
_entity.type
_entity.pdbx_description
1 polymer ?
#
loop_
_entity_poly.entity_id
_entity_poly.type
_entity_poly.pdbx_seq_one_letter_code
_entity_poly.pdbx_strand_id
1 'polypeptide(L)'
;MQTLTSSTPWLEPLLAERTRTLVDEFGSFYAWLEGSYGGGTLLLWMKSTWLEEVLPQLPRQFKGRIVLGLDASEGYAAPFARALYWANPRWALVISPGEGLGLAYPGRKEVAEGEWVSWDDPREARQLEVVPRPEFSYLEHRAYAPWNVPAPAPLPTIEGPAVGAVGWQQGIPTYGLGLVGLDRSLQTLLEVWRMC
;
A
#
# COMPACT_ATOMS: atom_id res chain seq x y z
N MET A 1 17.61 17.58 2.42
CA MET A 1 17.28 16.49 3.37
C MET A 1 16.04 16.89 4.12
N GLN A 2 14.86 16.49 3.65
CA GLN A 2 13.63 16.61 4.43
C GLN A 2 13.44 15.27 5.12
N THR A 3 13.69 15.24 6.41
CA THR A 3 13.26 14.13 7.27
C THR A 3 11.74 14.13 7.19
N LEU A 4 11.13 13.12 6.55
CA LEU A 4 9.69 12.91 6.60
C LEU A 4 9.35 12.54 8.04
N THR A 5 9.16 13.55 8.88
CA THR A 5 8.75 13.38 10.26
C THR A 5 7.36 12.77 10.21
N SER A 6 7.23 11.51 10.64
CA SER A 6 5.94 10.87 10.90
C SER A 6 5.10 11.86 11.70
N SER A 7 3.89 12.18 11.23
CA SER A 7 2.98 13.12 11.90
C SER A 7 2.58 12.63 13.30
N THR A 8 2.93 11.38 13.63
CA THR A 8 2.53 10.72 14.87
C THR A 8 3.63 9.83 15.44
N PRO A 9 4.71 10.40 15.99
CA PRO A 9 5.88 9.64 16.47
C PRO A 9 5.58 8.70 17.64
N TRP A 10 4.40 8.79 18.26
CA TRP A 10 3.98 7.93 19.38
C TRP A 10 3.25 6.64 18.95
N LEU A 11 2.69 6.59 17.73
CA LEU A 11 1.88 5.44 17.30
C LEU A 11 2.69 4.19 16.96
N GLU A 12 3.84 4.36 16.30
CA GLU A 12 4.73 3.24 15.98
C GLU A 12 5.28 2.54 17.24
N PRO A 13 5.77 3.27 18.28
CA PRO A 13 6.10 2.67 19.57
C PRO A 13 4.92 1.92 20.20
N LEU A 14 3.72 2.50 20.20
CA LEU A 14 2.54 1.84 20.76
C LEU A 14 2.19 0.53 20.04
N LEU A 15 2.31 0.51 18.71
CA LEU A 15 2.12 -0.69 17.92
C LEU A 15 3.21 -1.73 18.21
N ALA A 16 4.46 -1.29 18.38
CA ALA A 16 5.58 -2.17 18.72
C ALA A 16 5.44 -2.83 20.11
N GLU A 17 4.78 -2.17 21.06
CA GLU A 17 4.49 -2.76 22.38
C GLU A 17 3.40 -3.84 22.33
N ARG A 18 2.51 -3.79 21.34
CA ARG A 18 1.28 -4.61 21.31
C ARG A 18 1.26 -5.66 20.22
N THR A 19 2.15 -5.55 19.25
CA THR A 19 2.13 -6.35 18.02
C THR A 19 3.56 -6.69 17.61
N ARG A 20 3.70 -7.71 16.76
CA ARG A 20 4.98 -7.93 16.10
C ARG A 20 5.20 -6.80 15.09
N THR A 21 6.39 -6.21 15.09
CA THR A 21 6.77 -5.14 14.16
C THR A 21 8.08 -5.42 13.44
N LEU A 22 8.31 -4.69 12.34
CA LEU A 22 9.52 -4.72 11.52
C LEU A 22 9.72 -3.32 10.92
N VAL A 23 10.96 -2.89 10.75
CA VAL A 23 11.35 -1.81 9.83
C VAL A 23 12.28 -2.40 8.78
N ASP A 24 11.98 -2.20 7.50
CA ASP A 24 12.80 -2.74 6.40
C ASP A 24 13.93 -1.81 5.97
N GLU A 25 14.69 -2.21 4.95
CA GLU A 25 15.80 -1.42 4.43
C GLU A 25 15.39 -0.09 3.78
N PHE A 26 14.13 0.03 3.34
CA PHE A 26 13.55 1.26 2.80
C PHE A 26 13.06 2.20 3.91
N GLY A 27 13.10 1.76 5.18
CA GLY A 27 12.57 2.50 6.32
C GLY A 27 11.07 2.33 6.50
N SER A 28 10.42 1.45 5.73
CA SER A 28 8.98 1.21 5.86
C SER A 28 8.71 0.42 7.13
N PHE A 29 7.69 0.83 7.89
CA PHE A 29 7.31 0.20 9.14
C PHE A 29 6.15 -0.78 8.92
N TYR A 30 6.18 -1.89 9.65
CA TYR A 30 5.16 -2.93 9.55
C TYR A 30 4.67 -3.33 10.93
N ALA A 31 3.36 -3.50 11.10
CA ALA A 31 2.74 -4.04 12.31
C ALA A 31 1.75 -5.18 11.97
N TRP A 32 1.92 -6.33 12.61
CA TRP A 32 1.11 -7.53 12.40
C TRP A 32 -0.02 -7.60 13.42
N LEU A 33 -1.24 -7.28 12.99
CA LEU A 33 -2.46 -7.41 13.78
C LEU A 33 -3.01 -8.84 13.63
N GLU A 34 -2.99 -9.61 14.71
CA GLU A 34 -3.50 -10.97 14.74
C GLU A 34 -4.99 -10.99 15.09
N GLY A 35 -5.77 -11.67 14.25
CA GLY A 35 -7.20 -11.91 14.45
C GLY A 35 -7.47 -13.32 15.00
N SER A 36 -8.72 -13.76 14.86
CA SER A 36 -9.14 -15.11 15.20
C SER A 36 -8.68 -16.15 14.16
N TYR A 37 -8.77 -17.44 14.52
CA TYR A 37 -8.33 -18.54 13.67
C TYR A 37 -9.07 -18.60 12.32
N GLY A 38 -8.33 -18.95 11.25
CA GLY A 38 -8.82 -19.00 9.88
C GLY A 38 -8.43 -17.77 9.06
N GLY A 39 -9.06 -17.57 7.90
CA GLY A 39 -8.81 -16.39 7.05
C GLY A 39 -7.48 -16.42 6.28
N GLY A 40 -7.03 -15.24 5.85
CA GLY A 40 -5.77 -15.03 5.15
C GLY A 40 -4.99 -13.85 5.73
N THR A 41 -3.87 -13.50 5.11
CA THR A 41 -3.13 -12.27 5.44
C THR A 41 -3.52 -11.17 4.46
N LEU A 42 -3.95 -10.03 4.98
CA LEU A 42 -4.21 -8.80 4.24
C LEU A 42 -3.09 -7.81 4.51
N LEU A 43 -2.47 -7.24 3.47
CA LEU A 43 -1.60 -6.07 3.60
C LEU A 43 -2.44 -4.80 3.40
N LEU A 44 -2.40 -3.89 4.36
CA LEU A 44 -2.96 -2.54 4.25
C LEU A 44 -1.80 -1.54 4.16
N TRP A 45 -1.47 -1.13 2.95
CA TRP A 45 -0.35 -0.25 2.62
C TRP A 45 -0.80 1.21 2.57
N MET A 46 -0.10 2.10 3.27
CA MET A 46 -0.48 3.51 3.35
C MET A 46 0.73 4.40 3.62
N LYS A 47 0.61 5.70 3.36
CA LYS A 47 1.57 6.68 3.89
C LYS A 47 1.48 6.72 5.41
N SER A 48 2.62 6.87 6.10
CA SER A 48 2.66 6.99 7.57
C SER A 48 1.73 8.08 8.12
N THR A 49 1.56 9.17 7.38
CA THR A 49 0.67 10.29 7.75
C THR A 49 -0.82 9.95 7.81
N TRP A 50 -1.25 8.82 7.25
CA TRP A 50 -2.65 8.39 7.28
C TRP A 50 -2.97 7.42 8.41
N LEU A 51 -1.97 6.98 9.17
CA LEU A 51 -2.17 5.97 10.21
C LEU A 51 -3.22 6.41 11.26
N GLU A 52 -3.18 7.66 11.72
CA GLU A 52 -4.15 8.19 12.68
C GLU A 52 -5.60 8.15 12.17
N GLU A 53 -5.79 8.40 10.88
CA GLU A 53 -7.11 8.38 10.25
C GLU A 53 -7.60 6.94 9.98
N VAL A 54 -6.68 6.04 9.66
CA VAL A 54 -6.99 4.64 9.32
C VAL A 54 -7.26 3.80 10.56
N LEU A 55 -6.46 3.95 11.63
CA LEU A 55 -6.54 3.09 12.82
C LEU A 55 -7.95 2.98 13.45
N PRO A 56 -8.70 4.08 13.65
CA PRO A 56 -10.05 4.02 14.22
C PRO A 56 -11.07 3.28 13.32
N GLN A 57 -10.77 3.15 12.03
CA GLN A 57 -11.64 2.56 11.01
C GLN A 57 -11.36 1.06 10.79
N LEU A 58 -10.31 0.51 11.42
CA LEU A 58 -10.00 -0.91 11.34
C LEU A 58 -11.07 -1.76 12.04
N PRO A 59 -11.37 -2.96 11.52
CA PRO A 59 -12.31 -3.87 12.16
C PRO A 59 -11.81 -4.29 13.55
N ARG A 60 -12.70 -4.27 14.54
CA ARG A 60 -12.37 -4.76 15.89
C ARG A 60 -12.26 -6.28 15.98
N GLN A 61 -12.88 -6.98 15.03
CA GLN A 61 -12.89 -8.45 14.96
C GLN A 61 -12.70 -8.86 13.51
N PHE A 62 -11.76 -9.76 13.28
CA PHE A 62 -11.48 -10.36 11.98
C PHE A 62 -10.85 -11.74 12.17
N LYS A 63 -10.77 -12.52 11.10
CA LYS A 63 -10.06 -13.80 10.99
C LYS A 63 -8.76 -13.61 10.23
N GLY A 64 -7.73 -14.34 10.62
CA GLY A 64 -6.42 -14.29 9.98
C GLY A 64 -5.63 -13.09 10.48
N ARG A 65 -5.08 -12.31 9.56
CA ARG A 65 -4.11 -11.26 9.89
C ARG A 65 -4.27 -10.04 9.00
N ILE A 66 -4.13 -8.86 9.61
CA ILE A 66 -3.94 -7.60 8.89
C ILE A 66 -2.53 -7.10 9.19
N VAL A 67 -1.73 -6.89 8.15
CA VAL A 67 -0.42 -6.25 8.25
C VAL A 67 -0.59 -4.78 7.86
N LEU A 68 -0.39 -3.87 8.81
CA LEU A 68 -0.29 -2.45 8.51
C LEU A 68 1.11 -2.20 7.97
N GLY A 69 1.22 -1.69 6.74
CA GLY A 69 2.49 -1.29 6.14
C GLY A 69 2.51 0.21 5.91
N LEU A 70 3.47 0.89 6.52
CA LEU A 70 3.66 2.34 6.45
C LEU A 70 4.79 2.64 5.49
N ASP A 71 4.41 3.18 4.34
CA ASP A 71 5.32 3.59 3.28
C ASP A 71 6.18 4.76 3.74
N ALA A 72 7.50 4.56 3.74
CA ALA A 72 8.49 5.61 3.96
C ALA A 72 8.87 6.34 2.67
N SER A 73 8.38 5.89 1.52
CA SER A 73 8.59 6.49 0.20
C SER A 73 7.40 7.34 -0.25
N GLU A 74 7.48 7.89 -1.47
CA GLU A 74 6.38 8.65 -2.07
C GLU A 74 5.41 7.77 -2.88
N GLY A 75 5.22 6.50 -2.48
CA GLY A 75 4.42 5.53 -3.24
C GLY A 75 5.21 4.80 -4.32
N TYR A 76 6.47 4.49 -4.03
CA TYR A 76 7.40 3.87 -5.00
C TYR A 76 7.18 2.36 -5.11
N ALA A 77 7.51 1.80 -6.27
CA ALA A 77 7.28 0.39 -6.58
C ALA A 77 8.18 -0.54 -5.76
N ALA A 78 9.46 -0.20 -5.58
CA ALA A 78 10.40 -1.07 -4.88
C ALA A 78 10.05 -1.28 -3.38
N PRO A 79 9.73 -0.24 -2.58
CA PRO A 79 9.22 -0.43 -1.22
C PRO A 79 7.93 -1.25 -1.16
N PHE A 80 6.98 -1.01 -2.08
CA PHE A 80 5.75 -1.80 -2.12
C PHE A 80 6.01 -3.28 -2.47
N ALA A 81 6.89 -3.55 -3.43
CA ALA A 81 7.31 -4.91 -3.76
C ALA A 81 7.95 -5.61 -2.54
N ARG A 82 8.74 -4.87 -1.76
CA ARG A 82 9.33 -5.38 -0.53
C ARG A 82 8.29 -5.64 0.56
N ALA A 83 7.27 -4.80 0.66
CA ALA A 83 6.14 -5.00 1.56
C ALA A 83 5.38 -6.29 1.25
N LEU A 84 5.13 -6.58 -0.03
CA LEU A 84 4.52 -7.84 -0.47
C LEU A 84 5.36 -9.06 -0.07
N TYR A 85 6.70 -8.97 -0.20
CA TYR A 85 7.60 -10.03 0.23
C TYR A 85 7.54 -10.28 1.75
N TRP A 86 7.65 -9.24 2.57
CA TRP A 86 7.69 -9.39 4.03
C TRP A 86 6.33 -9.79 4.63
N ALA A 87 5.25 -9.19 4.13
CA ALA A 87 3.91 -9.49 4.60
C ALA A 87 3.41 -10.84 4.08
N ASN A 88 3.91 -11.29 2.91
CA ASN A 88 3.41 -12.44 2.15
C ASN A 88 1.88 -12.51 2.13
N PRO A 89 1.20 -11.45 1.67
CA PRO A 89 -0.24 -11.33 1.82
C PRO A 89 -0.97 -12.15 0.75
N ARG A 90 -2.19 -12.57 1.08
CA ARG A 90 -3.15 -13.11 0.12
C ARG A 90 -3.85 -12.01 -0.68
N TRP A 91 -4.00 -10.83 -0.10
CA TRP A 91 -4.55 -9.63 -0.73
C TRP A 91 -3.81 -8.39 -0.26
N ALA A 92 -3.66 -7.40 -1.13
CA ALA A 92 -3.09 -6.11 -0.77
C ALA A 92 -4.09 -4.98 -1.08
N LEU A 93 -4.18 -4.03 -0.15
CA LEU A 93 -4.95 -2.81 -0.28
C LEU A 93 -4.02 -1.63 -0.10
N VAL A 94 -3.96 -0.75 -1.10
CA VAL A 94 -3.21 0.51 -1.03
C VAL A 94 -4.20 1.62 -0.73
N ILE A 95 -4.08 2.22 0.45
CA ILE A 95 -4.91 3.35 0.84
C ILE A 95 -4.70 4.49 -0.16
N SER A 96 -5.78 5.18 -0.52
CA SER A 96 -5.78 6.29 -1.46
C SER A 96 -6.78 7.37 -1.01
N PRO A 97 -6.62 8.63 -1.44
CA PRO A 97 -7.62 9.66 -1.18
C PRO A 97 -8.95 9.34 -1.87
N GLY A 98 -10.06 9.81 -1.30
CA GLY A 98 -11.41 9.65 -1.88
C GLY A 98 -12.20 8.46 -1.33
N GLU A 99 -13.30 8.13 -1.99
CA GLU A 99 -14.25 7.07 -1.60
C GLU A 99 -14.26 5.96 -2.65
N GLY A 100 -14.22 4.70 -2.21
CA GLY A 100 -14.41 3.55 -3.10
C GLY A 100 -13.14 2.74 -3.36
N LEU A 101 -13.18 1.96 -4.44
CA LEU A 101 -12.21 0.91 -4.74
C LEU A 101 -11.46 1.21 -6.04
N GLY A 102 -10.13 1.22 -5.97
CA GLY A 102 -9.24 1.40 -7.10
C GLY A 102 -9.01 0.08 -7.84
N LEU A 103 -9.56 -0.03 -9.05
CA LEU A 103 -9.54 -1.28 -9.84
C LEU A 103 -8.68 -1.22 -11.10
N ALA A 104 -8.32 -0.03 -11.53
CA ALA A 104 -7.55 0.17 -12.75
C ALA A 104 -6.67 1.41 -12.64
N TYR A 105 -5.49 1.33 -13.22
CA TYR A 105 -4.58 2.46 -13.42
C TYR A 105 -4.17 2.50 -14.89
N PRO A 106 -4.26 3.66 -15.56
CA PRO A 106 -3.99 3.77 -16.99
C PRO A 106 -2.52 3.58 -17.36
N GLY A 107 -1.62 3.56 -16.38
CA GLY A 107 -0.18 3.47 -16.61
C GLY A 107 0.42 4.84 -16.95
N ARG A 108 1.53 5.19 -16.29
CA ARG A 108 2.27 6.43 -16.55
C ARG A 108 3.74 6.22 -16.28
N LYS A 109 4.58 7.05 -16.91
CA LYS A 109 6.00 7.14 -16.60
C LYS A 109 6.47 8.58 -16.54
N GLU A 110 7.44 8.85 -15.69
CA GLU A 110 8.10 10.13 -15.58
C GLU A 110 9.30 10.13 -16.53
N VAL A 111 9.34 11.03 -17.51
CA VAL A 111 10.44 11.08 -18.52
C VAL A 111 11.48 12.15 -18.19
N ALA A 112 11.07 13.16 -17.43
CA ALA A 112 11.92 14.18 -16.82
C ALA A 112 11.30 14.54 -15.46
N GLU A 113 12.05 15.20 -14.57
CA GLU A 113 11.56 15.55 -13.23
C GLU A 113 10.21 16.29 -13.27
N GLY A 114 9.17 15.69 -12.70
CA GLY A 114 7.80 16.21 -12.70
C GLY A 114 7.02 16.02 -14.02
N GLU A 115 7.68 15.60 -15.10
CA GLU A 115 7.05 15.39 -16.40
C GLU A 115 6.54 13.95 -16.54
N TRP A 116 5.26 13.76 -16.18
CA TRP A 116 4.56 12.49 -16.33
C TRP A 116 3.84 12.39 -17.68
N VAL A 117 4.07 11.27 -18.37
CA VAL A 117 3.49 10.97 -19.68
C VAL A 117 2.74 9.65 -19.64
N SER A 118 1.92 9.40 -20.67
CA SER A 118 1.25 8.10 -20.85
C SER A 118 2.27 6.97 -20.93
N TRP A 119 1.86 5.77 -20.50
CA TRP A 119 2.68 4.56 -20.59
C TRP A 119 3.27 4.31 -21.99
N ASP A 120 2.46 4.51 -23.04
CA ASP A 120 2.82 4.25 -24.43
C ASP A 120 3.70 5.32 -25.09
N ASP A 121 4.04 6.41 -24.38
CA ASP A 121 4.97 7.42 -24.90
C ASP A 121 6.32 6.77 -25.25
N PRO A 122 6.96 7.07 -26.40
CA PRO A 122 8.20 6.39 -26.78
C PRO A 122 9.41 6.74 -25.91
N ARG A 123 9.37 7.83 -25.14
CA ARG A 123 10.50 8.27 -24.30
C ARG A 123 10.75 7.29 -23.16
N GLU A 124 12.01 7.11 -22.81
CA GLU A 124 12.39 6.26 -21.68
C GLU A 124 12.01 6.88 -20.34
N ALA A 125 11.66 6.04 -19.39
CA ALA A 125 11.35 6.52 -18.05
C ALA A 125 12.63 6.87 -17.29
N ARG A 126 12.54 7.93 -16.51
CA ARG A 126 13.58 8.39 -15.58
C ARG A 126 13.89 7.30 -14.57
N GLN A 127 15.18 7.10 -14.32
CA GLN A 127 15.65 6.40 -13.14
C GLN A 127 16.00 7.43 -12.07
N LEU A 128 15.44 7.25 -10.88
CA LEU A 128 15.69 8.11 -9.74
C LEU A 128 16.52 7.34 -8.72
N GLU A 129 17.72 7.84 -8.40
CA GLU A 129 18.43 7.33 -7.22
C GLU A 129 17.74 7.84 -5.96
N VAL A 130 17.30 6.91 -5.12
CA VAL A 130 16.65 7.18 -3.85
C VAL A 130 17.58 6.70 -2.74
N VAL A 131 17.81 7.57 -1.76
CA VAL A 131 18.66 7.30 -0.60
C VAL A 131 17.81 7.41 0.67
N PRO A 132 17.09 6.35 1.08
CA PRO A 132 16.28 6.38 2.30
C PRO A 132 17.11 6.60 3.57
N ARG A 133 18.35 6.09 3.57
CA ARG A 133 19.31 6.21 4.67
C ARG A 133 20.75 6.18 4.15
N PRO A 134 21.74 6.72 4.89
CA PRO A 134 23.11 6.90 4.39
C PRO A 134 23.78 5.63 3.84
N GLU A 135 23.46 4.47 4.38
CA GLU A 135 24.06 3.18 4.05
C GLU A 135 23.27 2.35 3.02
N PHE A 136 22.14 2.88 2.51
CA PHE A 136 21.30 2.18 1.55
C PHE A 136 20.73 3.13 0.51
N SER A 137 21.02 2.84 -0.76
CA SER A 137 20.40 3.50 -1.92
C SER A 137 19.88 2.47 -2.91
N TYR A 138 18.92 2.89 -3.73
CA TYR A 138 18.40 2.09 -4.83
C TYR A 138 17.98 2.98 -5.99
N LEU A 139 17.83 2.38 -7.17
CA LEU A 139 17.30 3.04 -8.35
C LEU A 139 15.80 2.73 -8.45
N GLU A 140 14.97 3.76 -8.28
CA GLU A 140 13.55 3.70 -8.57
C GLU A 140 13.33 3.95 -10.06
N HIS A 141 12.75 2.98 -10.74
CA HIS A 141 12.33 3.15 -12.13
C HIS A 141 10.96 3.82 -12.14
N ARG A 142 10.88 5.07 -12.59
CA ARG A 142 9.68 5.92 -12.50
C ARG A 142 8.67 5.59 -13.61
N ALA A 143 8.32 4.32 -13.73
CA ALA A 143 7.42 3.76 -14.72
C ALA A 143 6.45 2.79 -14.03
N TYR A 144 5.17 3.15 -14.01
CA TYR A 144 4.12 2.35 -13.40
C TYR A 144 3.21 1.81 -14.50
N ALA A 145 3.23 0.48 -14.66
CA ALA A 145 2.52 -0.19 -15.74
C ALA A 145 0.99 -0.06 -15.60
N PRO A 146 0.25 -0.04 -16.71
CA PRO A 146 -1.20 -0.13 -16.67
C PRO A 146 -1.63 -1.46 -16.06
N TRP A 147 -2.74 -1.44 -15.34
CA TRP A 147 -3.39 -2.65 -14.83
C TRP A 147 -4.90 -2.42 -14.69
N ASN A 148 -5.66 -3.49 -14.77
CA ASN A 148 -7.11 -3.49 -14.61
C ASN A 148 -7.57 -4.88 -14.16
N VAL A 149 -8.45 -4.94 -13.16
CA VAL A 149 -8.88 -6.20 -12.52
C VAL A 149 -10.36 -6.21 -12.18
N PRO A 150 -10.97 -7.40 -12.06
CA PRO A 150 -12.37 -7.51 -11.68
C PRO A 150 -12.62 -6.95 -10.28
N ALA A 151 -13.78 -6.32 -10.11
CA ALA A 151 -14.24 -5.85 -8.81
C ALA A 151 -14.50 -7.04 -7.87
N PRO A 152 -13.88 -7.10 -6.67
CA PRO A 152 -14.19 -8.11 -5.67
C PRO A 152 -15.54 -7.88 -4.98
N ALA A 153 -16.02 -6.63 -4.98
CA ALA A 153 -17.27 -6.22 -4.33
C ALA A 153 -17.94 -5.07 -5.10
N PRO A 154 -19.27 -4.89 -4.99
CA PRO A 154 -20.00 -3.81 -5.66
C PRO A 154 -19.83 -2.46 -4.92
N LEU A 155 -18.58 -1.98 -4.83
CA LEU A 155 -18.23 -0.69 -4.25
C LEU A 155 -18.11 0.38 -5.34
N PRO A 156 -18.30 1.68 -5.03
CA PRO A 156 -17.93 2.76 -5.94
C PRO A 156 -16.48 2.61 -6.40
N THR A 157 -16.17 3.01 -7.63
CA THR A 157 -14.83 2.85 -8.21
C THR A 157 -14.08 4.17 -8.30
N ILE A 158 -12.78 4.14 -8.01
CA ILE A 158 -11.84 5.24 -8.20
C ILE A 158 -10.67 4.80 -9.08
N GLU A 159 -9.80 5.75 -9.46
CA GLU A 159 -8.52 5.38 -10.06
C GLU A 159 -7.70 4.56 -9.06
N GLY A 160 -7.09 3.48 -9.55
CA GLY A 160 -6.25 2.59 -8.76
C GLY A 160 -4.85 3.16 -8.50
N PRO A 161 -4.15 2.62 -7.48
CA PRO A 161 -2.77 3.00 -7.18
C PRO A 161 -1.82 2.68 -8.33
N ALA A 162 -0.84 3.55 -8.56
CA ALA A 162 0.20 3.34 -9.57
C ALA A 162 0.94 1.99 -9.37
N VAL A 163 1.21 1.62 -8.11
CA VAL A 163 1.93 0.38 -7.74
C VAL A 163 1.09 -0.89 -7.85
N GLY A 164 -0.21 -0.81 -8.20
CA GLY A 164 -1.08 -1.99 -8.22
C GLY A 164 -0.60 -3.11 -9.15
N ALA A 165 0.01 -2.76 -10.29
CA ALA A 165 0.59 -3.72 -11.23
C ALA A 165 1.66 -4.62 -10.58
N VAL A 166 2.42 -4.10 -9.60
CA VAL A 166 3.50 -4.84 -8.90
C VAL A 166 2.94 -6.07 -8.19
N GLY A 167 1.83 -5.93 -7.47
CA GLY A 167 1.22 -7.06 -6.78
C GLY A 167 0.61 -8.07 -7.73
N TRP A 168 -0.09 -7.61 -8.78
CA TRP A 168 -0.66 -8.50 -9.79
C TRP A 168 0.39 -9.32 -10.53
N GLN A 169 1.55 -8.72 -10.86
CA GLN A 169 2.69 -9.44 -11.45
C GLN A 169 3.26 -10.51 -10.53
N GLN A 170 3.10 -10.37 -9.21
CA GLN A 170 3.48 -11.36 -8.21
C GLN A 170 2.35 -12.35 -7.86
N GLY A 171 1.20 -12.27 -8.55
CA GLY A 171 0.03 -13.12 -8.28
C GLY A 171 -0.75 -12.74 -7.02
N ILE A 172 -0.53 -11.53 -6.49
CA ILE A 172 -1.20 -10.99 -5.30
C ILE A 172 -2.25 -9.96 -5.74
N PRO A 173 -3.55 -10.27 -5.59
CA PRO A 173 -4.61 -9.30 -5.90
C PRO A 173 -4.43 -8.01 -5.11
N THR A 174 -4.26 -6.91 -5.84
CA THR A 174 -3.97 -5.59 -5.28
C THR A 174 -5.00 -4.57 -5.75
N TYR A 175 -5.56 -3.81 -4.80
CA TYR A 175 -6.59 -2.81 -5.07
C TYR A 175 -6.25 -1.51 -4.36
N GLY A 176 -6.73 -0.38 -4.90
CA GLY A 176 -6.80 0.87 -4.15
C GLY A 176 -7.98 0.86 -3.19
N LEU A 177 -7.86 1.49 -2.02
CA LEU A 177 -8.98 1.66 -1.10
C LEU A 177 -9.05 3.11 -0.62
N GLY A 178 -10.17 3.76 -0.89
CA GLY A 178 -10.44 5.14 -0.47
C GLY A 178 -10.48 5.29 1.05
N LEU A 179 -9.92 6.41 1.55
CA LEU A 179 -9.99 6.81 2.96
C LEU A 179 -11.42 7.15 3.42
N VAL A 180 -12.24 7.71 2.54
CA VAL A 180 -13.62 8.10 2.86
C VAL A 180 -14.50 6.85 2.89
N GLY A 181 -15.12 6.58 4.04
CA GLY A 181 -15.92 5.37 4.25
C GLY A 181 -15.07 4.09 4.26
N LEU A 182 -13.81 4.20 4.68
CA LEU A 182 -12.86 3.10 4.72
C LEU A 182 -13.38 1.93 5.57
N ASP A 183 -14.00 2.22 6.72
CA ASP A 183 -14.58 1.22 7.62
C ASP A 183 -15.58 0.29 6.89
N ARG A 184 -16.55 0.87 6.18
CA ARG A 184 -17.58 0.14 5.45
C ARG A 184 -17.01 -0.62 4.26
N SER A 185 -16.11 0.03 3.53
CA SER A 185 -15.49 -0.56 2.35
C SER A 185 -14.59 -1.74 2.74
N LEU A 186 -13.78 -1.58 3.79
CA LEU A 186 -12.94 -2.64 4.34
C LEU A 186 -13.78 -3.79 4.88
N GLN A 187 -14.84 -3.52 5.65
CA GLN A 187 -15.76 -4.55 6.15
C GLN A 187 -16.35 -5.38 5.00
N THR A 188 -16.83 -4.71 3.94
CA THR A 188 -17.40 -5.38 2.76
C THR A 188 -16.39 -6.32 2.10
N LEU A 189 -15.13 -5.88 1.95
CA LEU A 189 -14.06 -6.71 1.37
C LEU A 189 -13.72 -7.91 2.25
N LEU A 190 -13.61 -7.69 3.56
CA LEU A 190 -13.31 -8.76 4.52
C LEU A 190 -14.40 -9.83 4.54
N GLU A 191 -15.68 -9.46 4.40
CA GLU A 191 -16.78 -10.42 4.27
C GLU A 191 -16.65 -11.28 3.01
N VAL A 192 -16.40 -10.64 1.85
CA VAL A 192 -16.18 -11.35 0.58
C VAL A 192 -14.98 -12.32 0.69
N TRP A 193 -13.92 -11.91 1.37
CA TRP A 193 -12.72 -12.72 1.58
C TRP A 193 -12.80 -13.69 2.76
N ARG A 194 -13.95 -13.75 3.44
CA ARG A 194 -14.19 -14.62 4.62
C ARG A 194 -13.20 -14.36 5.76
N MET A 195 -12.82 -13.09 5.92
CA MET A 195 -11.99 -12.56 7.01
C MET A 195 -12.82 -11.89 8.12
N CYS A 196 -14.15 -11.95 8.05
CA CYS A 196 -15.07 -11.66 9.16
C CYS A 196 -15.75 -12.95 9.67
#